data_AF-A0A7X5U7B3-F1
#
_entry.id   AF-A0A7X5U7B3-F1
#
_cell.length_a   1.000
_cell.length_b   1.000
_cell.length_c   1.000
_cell.angle_alpha   90.00
_cell.angle_beta   90.00
_cell.angle_gamma   90.00
#
_symmetry.space_group_name_H-M   'P 1'
#
loop_
_entity.id
_entity.type
_entity.pdbx_description
1 polymer ?
#
loop_
_entity_poly.entity_id
_entity_poly.type
_entity_poly.pdbx_seq_one_letter_code
_entity_poly.pdbx_strand_id
1 'polypeptide(L)'
;MANANGYADFARFVEQAAAAQALAWRSMERVADLHLQAIEGHARAATGLMADVMLAPDADALRAVLARGEHLQREGVERAATAAGDIMDVAVATATSLGAMVGRPARA
;
A
#
# COMPACT_ATOMS: atom_id res chain seq x y z
N MET A 1 18.95 14.15 -42.44
CA MET A 1 18.64 12.94 -41.62
C MET A 1 18.72 13.19 -40.11
N ALA A 2 19.41 14.22 -39.60
CA ALA A 2 19.49 14.52 -38.16
C ALA A 2 18.14 14.93 -37.51
N ASN A 3 17.28 15.69 -38.21
CA ASN A 3 16.02 16.17 -37.64
C ASN A 3 14.99 15.06 -37.37
N ALA A 4 15.01 13.97 -38.16
CA ALA A 4 14.10 12.84 -37.97
C ALA A 4 14.42 12.04 -36.69
N ASN A 5 15.72 11.93 -36.34
CA ASN A 5 16.15 11.33 -35.08
C ASN A 5 15.75 12.18 -33.87
N GLY A 6 15.85 13.52 -33.96
CA GLY A 6 15.46 14.42 -32.87
C GLY A 6 13.98 14.32 -32.48
N TYR A 7 13.07 14.23 -33.45
CA TYR A 7 11.65 14.00 -33.17
C TYR A 7 11.39 12.61 -32.58
N ALA A 8 12.06 11.57 -33.06
CA ALA A 8 11.91 10.21 -32.53
C ALA A 8 12.45 10.07 -31.10
N ASP A 9 13.56 10.76 -30.78
CA ASP A 9 14.13 10.79 -29.43
C ASP A 9 13.24 11.58 -28.47
N PHE A 10 12.71 12.73 -28.89
CA PHE A 10 11.77 13.51 -28.11
C PHE A 10 10.45 12.75 -27.86
N ALA A 11 9.89 12.10 -28.88
CA ALA A 11 8.69 11.27 -28.72
C ALA A 11 8.91 10.14 -27.72
N ARG A 12 10.04 9.42 -27.80
CA ARG A 12 10.41 8.39 -26.82
C ARG A 12 10.57 8.93 -25.41
N PHE A 13 11.17 10.12 -25.25
CA PHE A 13 11.29 10.77 -23.95
C PHE A 13 9.91 11.10 -23.35
N VAL A 14 9.00 11.67 -24.14
CA VAL A 14 7.63 12.00 -23.70
C VAL A 14 6.86 10.73 -23.33
N GLU A 15 6.98 9.66 -24.12
CA GLU A 15 6.36 8.36 -23.81
C GLU A 15 6.89 7.77 -22.49
N GLN A 16 8.21 7.80 -22.27
CA GLN A 16 8.81 7.33 -21.02
C GLN A 16 8.40 8.18 -19.81
N ALA A 17 8.35 9.51 -19.96
CA ALA A 17 7.91 10.41 -18.91
C ALA A 17 6.43 10.19 -18.55
N ALA A 18 5.57 10.01 -19.55
CA ALA A 18 4.16 9.68 -19.34
C ALA A 18 3.98 8.33 -18.64
N ALA A 19 4.75 7.31 -19.05
CA ALA A 19 4.74 5.99 -18.41
C ALA A 19 5.21 6.05 -16.95
N ALA A 20 6.28 6.80 -16.66
CA ALA A 20 6.77 7.02 -15.30
C ALA A 20 5.74 7.74 -14.42
N GLN A 21 5.08 8.77 -14.96
CA GLN A 21 4.01 9.48 -14.25
C GLN A 21 2.81 8.57 -13.96
N ALA A 22 2.37 7.77 -14.93
CA ALA A 22 1.26 6.82 -14.74
C ALA A 22 1.60 5.76 -13.69
N LEU A 23 2.84 5.24 -13.70
CA LEU A 23 3.33 4.31 -12.70
C LEU A 23 3.33 4.94 -11.29
N ALA A 24 3.81 6.18 -11.16
CA ALA A 24 3.80 6.90 -9.90
C ALA A 24 2.37 7.05 -9.35
N TRP A 25 1.39 7.44 -10.19
CA TRP A 25 -0.01 7.51 -9.79
C TRP A 25 -0.56 6.17 -9.28
N ARG A 26 -0.30 5.09 -10.02
CA ARG A 26 -0.75 3.75 -9.62
C ARG A 26 -0.11 3.26 -8.32
N SER A 27 1.15 3.63 -8.07
CA SER A 27 1.83 3.33 -6.81
C SER A 27 1.19 4.06 -5.63
N MET A 28 0.85 5.34 -5.81
CA MET A 28 0.16 6.14 -4.79
C MET A 28 -1.23 5.61 -4.48
N GLU A 29 -2.00 5.23 -5.51
CA GLU A 29 -3.30 4.57 -5.35
C GLU A 29 -3.17 3.28 -4.53
N ARG A 30 -2.20 2.44 -4.85
CA ARG A 30 -1.99 1.19 -4.12
C ARG A 30 -1.56 1.40 -2.66
N VAL A 31 -0.73 2.40 -2.38
CA VAL A 31 -0.37 2.77 -1.00
C VAL A 31 -1.59 3.31 -0.24
N ALA A 32 -2.44 4.10 -0.90
CA ALA A 32 -3.67 4.61 -0.30
C ALA A 32 -4.66 3.47 0.02
N ASP A 33 -4.83 2.51 -0.87
CA ASP A 33 -5.65 1.31 -0.64
C ASP A 33 -5.17 0.52 0.58
N LEU A 34 -3.85 0.34 0.72
CA LEU A 34 -3.27 -0.34 1.89
C LEU A 34 -3.56 0.42 3.19
N HIS A 35 -3.47 1.76 3.18
CA HIS A 35 -3.83 2.58 4.34
C HIS A 35 -5.32 2.44 4.69
N LEU A 36 -6.20 2.49 3.68
CA LEU A 36 -7.64 2.32 3.88
C LEU A 36 -7.96 0.94 4.46
N GLN A 37 -7.37 -0.13 3.93
CA GLN A 37 -7.55 -1.48 4.46
C GLN A 37 -7.10 -1.60 5.92
N ALA A 38 -5.97 -0.97 6.28
CA ALA A 38 -5.49 -0.95 7.65
C ALA A 38 -6.46 -0.22 8.60
N ILE A 39 -7.00 0.93 8.18
CA ILE A 39 -8.00 1.70 8.94
C ILE A 39 -9.30 0.91 9.08
N GLU A 40 -9.81 0.30 8.01
CA GLU A 40 -11.00 -0.53 8.04
C GLU A 40 -10.83 -1.71 8.99
N GLY A 41 -9.68 -2.38 8.97
CA GLY A 41 -9.35 -3.47 9.88
C GLY A 41 -9.36 -3.02 11.34
N HIS A 42 -8.76 -1.86 11.63
CA HIS A 42 -8.77 -1.30 12.98
C HIS A 42 -10.18 -0.89 13.43
N ALA A 43 -10.96 -0.25 12.55
CA ALA A 43 -12.33 0.16 12.84
C ALA A 43 -13.26 -1.04 13.09
N ARG A 44 -13.14 -2.13 12.31
CA ARG A 44 -13.89 -3.37 12.54
C ARG A 44 -13.52 -4.01 13.87
N ALA A 45 -12.24 -4.08 14.22
CA ALA A 45 -11.79 -4.63 15.49
C ALA A 45 -12.29 -3.79 16.68
N ALA A 46 -12.21 -2.47 16.59
CA ALA A 46 -12.67 -1.56 17.65
C ALA A 46 -14.20 -1.60 17.83
N THR A 47 -14.97 -1.58 16.74
CA THR A 47 -16.43 -1.67 16.80
C THR A 47 -16.90 -3.03 17.30
N GLY A 48 -16.21 -4.12 16.91
CA GLY A 48 -16.44 -5.47 17.45
C GLY A 48 -16.23 -5.54 18.95
N LEU A 49 -15.12 -5.01 19.48
CA LEU A 49 -14.88 -4.93 20.92
C LEU A 49 -15.94 -4.10 21.64
N MET A 50 -16.34 -2.96 21.09
CA MET A 50 -17.36 -2.10 21.69
C MET A 50 -18.72 -2.81 21.75
N ALA A 51 -19.09 -3.54 20.70
CA ALA A 51 -20.30 -4.35 20.68
C ALA A 51 -20.24 -5.49 21.71
N ASP A 52 -19.10 -6.18 21.79
CA ASP A 52 -18.86 -7.24 22.77
C ASP A 52 -18.99 -6.74 24.21
N VAL A 53 -18.49 -5.53 24.53
CA VAL A 53 -18.67 -4.91 25.86
C VAL A 53 -20.16 -4.62 26.13
N MET A 54 -20.87 -4.04 25.16
CA MET A 54 -22.29 -3.70 25.32
C MET A 54 -23.19 -4.92 25.51
N LEU A 55 -22.79 -6.06 24.97
CA LEU A 55 -23.55 -7.31 25.04
C LEU A 55 -23.10 -8.23 26.18
N ALA A 56 -22.09 -7.86 26.97
CA ALA A 56 -21.55 -8.69 28.05
C ALA A 56 -22.56 -8.84 29.21
N PRO A 57 -23.09 -10.05 29.48
CA PRO A 57 -24.10 -10.24 30.52
C PRO A 57 -23.55 -10.27 31.95
N ASP A 58 -22.24 -10.52 32.13
CA ASP A 58 -21.63 -10.72 33.43
C ASP A 58 -20.12 -10.39 33.44
N ALA A 59 -19.49 -10.55 34.61
CA ALA A 59 -18.08 -10.27 34.82
C ALA A 59 -17.14 -11.22 34.06
N ASP A 60 -17.56 -12.46 33.80
CA ASP A 60 -16.74 -13.42 33.07
C ASP A 60 -16.76 -13.11 31.57
N ALA A 61 -17.91 -12.70 31.04
CA ALA A 61 -18.02 -12.14 29.69
C ALA A 61 -17.14 -10.90 29.53
N LEU A 62 -17.14 -9.98 30.50
CA LEU A 62 -16.28 -8.79 30.45
C LEU A 62 -14.78 -9.14 30.46
N ARG A 63 -14.36 -10.14 31.26
CA ARG A 63 -12.99 -10.67 31.24
C ARG A 63 -12.63 -11.27 29.89
N ALA A 64 -13.56 -11.97 29.25
CA ALA A 64 -13.34 -12.52 27.91
C ALA A 64 -13.15 -11.41 26.86
N VAL A 65 -13.87 -10.30 26.96
CA VAL A 65 -13.66 -9.13 26.10
C VAL A 65 -12.30 -8.49 26.32
N LEU A 66 -11.86 -8.35 27.58
CA LEU A 66 -10.52 -7.83 27.90
C LEU A 66 -9.41 -8.73 27.34
N ALA A 67 -9.53 -10.05 27.50
CA ALA A 67 -8.59 -11.01 26.93
C ALA A 67 -8.55 -10.93 25.39
N ARG A 68 -9.71 -10.75 24.74
CA ARG A 68 -9.77 -10.46 23.29
C ARG A 68 -9.09 -9.14 22.94
N GLY A 69 -9.26 -8.10 23.75
CA GLY A 69 -8.59 -6.81 23.55
C GLY A 69 -7.06 -6.93 23.57
N GLU A 70 -6.51 -7.65 24.54
CA GLU A 70 -5.06 -7.92 24.61
C GLU A 70 -4.57 -8.74 23.40
N HIS A 71 -5.37 -9.69 22.92
CA HIS A 71 -5.05 -10.46 21.74
C HIS A 71 -5.05 -9.58 20.48
N LEU A 72 -6.10 -8.76 20.29
CA LEU A 72 -6.22 -7.81 19.19
C LEU A 72 -5.11 -6.76 19.18
N GLN A 73 -4.57 -6.39 20.35
CA GLN A 73 -3.41 -5.51 20.43
C GLN A 73 -2.16 -6.16 19.81
N ARG A 74 -1.90 -7.44 20.12
CA ARG A 74 -0.78 -8.19 19.54
C ARG A 74 -0.94 -8.38 18.04
N GLU A 75 -2.12 -8.82 17.61
CA GLU A 75 -2.46 -8.90 16.18
C GLU A 75 -2.37 -7.54 15.49
N GLY A 76 -2.70 -6.46 16.19
CA GLY A 76 -2.58 -5.09 15.68
C GLY A 76 -1.14 -4.70 15.36
N VAL A 77 -0.19 -5.13 16.19
CA VAL A 77 1.25 -4.94 15.93
C VAL A 77 1.69 -5.74 14.70
N GLU A 78 1.28 -7.00 14.60
CA GLU A 78 1.58 -7.85 13.44
C GLU A 78 0.99 -7.24 12.15
N ARG A 79 -0.29 -6.84 12.18
CA ARG A 79 -0.96 -6.19 11.04
C ARG A 79 -0.31 -4.87 10.65
N ALA A 80 0.13 -4.06 11.61
CA ALA A 80 0.83 -2.82 11.33
C ALA A 80 2.20 -3.09 10.67
N ALA A 81 2.93 -4.09 11.14
CA ALA A 81 4.20 -4.51 10.53
C ALA A 81 3.99 -5.03 9.10
N THR A 82 2.95 -5.85 8.88
CA THR A 82 2.58 -6.33 7.53
C THR A 82 2.23 -5.17 6.61
N ALA A 83 1.36 -4.24 7.03
CA ALA A 83 0.98 -3.09 6.20
C ALA A 83 2.18 -2.21 5.85
N ALA A 84 3.11 -2.00 6.79
CA ALA A 84 4.36 -1.29 6.53
C ALA A 84 5.24 -2.04 5.52
N GLY A 85 5.31 -3.37 5.62
CA GLY A 85 5.98 -4.24 4.65
C GLY A 85 5.39 -4.11 3.25
N ASP A 86 4.06 -4.20 3.12
CA ASP A 86 3.36 -4.10 1.83
C ASP A 86 3.59 -2.73 1.17
N ILE A 87 3.59 -1.64 1.94
CA ILE A 87 3.89 -0.30 1.44
C ILE A 87 5.33 -0.23 0.94
N MET A 88 6.29 -0.81 1.67
CA MET A 88 7.69 -0.86 1.26
C MET A 88 7.87 -1.68 -0.03
N ASP A 89 7.18 -2.80 -0.15
CA ASP A 89 7.20 -3.63 -1.36
C ASP A 89 6.67 -2.87 -2.58
N VAL A 90 5.60 -2.08 -2.43
CA VAL A 90 5.10 -1.19 -3.49
C VAL A 90 6.16 -0.14 -3.86
N ALA A 91 6.86 0.43 -2.90
CA ALA A 91 7.92 1.40 -3.15
C ALA A 91 9.11 0.78 -3.90
N VAL A 92 9.57 -0.40 -3.48
CA VAL A 92 10.65 -1.16 -4.14
C VAL A 92 10.25 -1.51 -5.56
N ALA A 93 9.06 -2.07 -5.77
CA ALA A 93 8.58 -2.43 -7.11
C ALA A 93 8.47 -1.21 -8.04
N THR A 94 8.07 -0.06 -7.49
CA THR A 94 8.01 1.21 -8.23
C THR A 94 9.40 1.67 -8.63
N ALA A 95 10.36 1.67 -7.69
CA ALA A 95 11.75 2.03 -7.97
C ALA A 95 12.40 1.09 -9.01
N THR A 96 12.17 -0.23 -8.90
CA THR A 96 12.64 -1.22 -9.89
C THR A 96 12.05 -0.95 -11.27
N SER A 97 10.75 -0.66 -11.35
CA SER A 97 10.07 -0.37 -12.62
C SER A 97 10.56 0.93 -13.25
N LEU A 98 10.77 1.98 -12.45
CA LEU A 98 11.41 3.24 -12.89
C LEU A 98 12.83 2.99 -13.42
N GLY A 99 13.64 2.21 -12.70
CA GLY A 99 14.99 1.85 -13.12
C GLY A 99 15.02 1.07 -14.45
N ALA A 100 14.07 0.15 -14.65
CA ALA A 100 13.95 -0.60 -15.89
C ALA A 100 13.58 0.29 -17.10
N MET A 101 12.85 1.39 -16.89
CA MET A 101 12.53 2.34 -17.96
C MET A 101 13.76 3.14 -18.43
N VAL A 102 14.69 3.45 -17.54
CA VAL A 102 15.96 4.12 -17.86
C VAL A 102 16.96 3.16 -18.52
N GLY A 103 16.90 1.87 -18.18
CA GLY A 103 17.85 0.85 -18.64
C GLY A 103 17.63 0.32 -20.06
N ARG A 104 16.63 0.79 -20.83
CA ARG A 104 16.36 0.31 -22.20
C ARG A 104 17.21 1.10 -23.20
N PRO A 105 18.35 0.57 -23.71
CA PRO A 105 19.21 1.31 -24.62
C PRO A 105 18.55 1.40 -25.99
N ALA A 106 18.81 2.51 -26.69
CA ALA A 106 18.56 2.61 -28.13
C ALA A 106 19.31 1.47 -28.82
N ARG A 107 18.58 0.47 -29.33
CA ARG A 107 19.18 -0.49 -30.27
C ARG A 107 19.52 0.30 -31.53
N ALA A 108 20.80 0.27 -31.87
CA ALA A 108 21.39 0.78 -33.10
C ALA A 108 20.75 0.16 -34.34
#